data_AF-A0A7S3IPA0-F1
#
_entry.id   AF-A0A7S3IPA0-F1
#
_cell.length_a   1.000
_cell.length_b   1.000
_cell.length_c   1.000
_cell.angle_alpha   90.00
_cell.angle_beta   90.00
_cell.angle_gamma   90.00
#
_symmetry.space_group_name_H-M   'P 1'
#
loop_
_entity.id
_entity.type
_entity.pdbx_description
1 polymer ?
#
loop_
_entity_poly.entity_id
_entity_poly.type
_entity_poly.pdbx_seq_one_letter_code
_entity_poly.pdbx_strand_id
1 'polypeptide(L)'
;MAKVLDPLQIGYSKSNNLEACLKCFERENPSEEVSVVVKKNEKYDLMEYDELLEKELTAKESGGGALEYNLANMEQYVLSAARLLELCKDITSLNKLYVREFSKIESYDEEEECTVQPEHANGYKFELYINSFFQFCPHQALGVLKVNREGEFCCLREEEDLDEGKASLLAESSAYLQEVLVEKEKFKGKQIEVNLLACASRSDTLCEKYSQRVNEYLVALDRNKQ
;
A
#
# COMPACT_ATOMS: atom_id res chain seq x y z
N MET A 1 -6.19 3.80 -3.14
CA MET A 1 -5.42 4.01 -4.40
C MET A 1 -4.00 4.41 -4.02
N ALA A 2 -2.96 3.73 -4.50
CA ALA A 2 -1.60 4.09 -4.12
C ALA A 2 -1.21 5.46 -4.70
N LYS A 3 -0.94 6.45 -3.84
CA LYS A 3 -0.46 7.78 -4.27
C LYS A 3 1.03 7.71 -4.60
N VAL A 4 1.31 7.49 -5.88
CA VAL A 4 2.67 7.46 -6.44
C VAL A 4 3.34 8.82 -6.22
N LEU A 5 4.55 8.80 -5.64
CA LEU A 5 5.34 10.00 -5.33
C LEU A 5 4.58 11.04 -4.50
N ASP A 6 3.82 10.58 -3.50
CA ASP A 6 3.03 11.46 -2.65
C ASP A 6 3.89 12.58 -2.02
N PRO A 7 3.63 13.86 -2.35
CA PRO A 7 4.39 14.98 -1.81
C PRO A 7 4.25 15.11 -0.28
N LEU A 8 3.18 14.60 0.33
CA LEU A 8 3.04 14.59 1.79
C LEU A 8 4.06 13.64 2.43
N GLN A 9 4.19 12.41 1.92
CA GLN A 9 5.18 11.46 2.42
C GLN A 9 6.62 11.94 2.17
N ILE A 10 6.90 12.48 0.98
CA ILE A 10 8.22 13.03 0.65
C ILE A 10 8.53 14.26 1.52
N GLY A 11 7.57 15.17 1.66
CA GLY A 11 7.70 16.39 2.45
C GLY A 11 7.87 16.10 3.95
N TYR A 12 7.11 15.14 4.48
CA TYR A 12 7.26 14.64 5.86
C TYR A 12 8.66 14.05 6.09
N SER A 13 9.12 13.21 5.16
CA SER A 13 10.47 12.61 5.20
C SER A 13 11.55 13.69 5.21
N LYS A 14 11.45 14.66 4.30
CA LYS A 14 12.43 15.74 4.18
C LYS A 14 12.43 16.67 5.40
N SER A 15 11.26 17.05 5.89
CA SER A 15 11.12 18.01 7.00
C SER A 15 11.64 17.45 8.33
N ASN A 16 11.56 16.13 8.52
CA ASN A 16 12.06 15.43 9.71
C ASN A 16 13.46 14.82 9.52
N ASN A 17 14.14 15.09 8.40
CA ASN A 17 15.45 14.51 8.05
C ASN A 17 15.48 12.97 8.15
N LEU A 18 14.40 12.33 7.69
CA LEU A 18 14.29 10.87 7.68
C LEU A 18 15.09 10.27 6.53
N GLU A 19 15.65 9.09 6.79
CA GLU A 19 16.26 8.25 5.77
C GLU A 19 15.30 7.21 5.23
N ALA A 20 14.30 6.82 6.02
CA ALA A 20 13.22 5.96 5.60
C ALA A 20 11.88 6.43 6.19
N CYS A 21 10.81 6.30 5.42
CA CYS A 21 9.45 6.54 5.88
C CYS A 21 8.50 5.51 5.29
N LEU A 22 7.68 4.88 6.12
CA LEU A 22 6.60 4.01 5.69
C LEU A 22 5.24 4.70 5.87
N LYS A 23 4.27 4.33 5.04
CA LYS A 23 2.86 4.69 5.26
C LYS A 23 2.12 3.55 5.96
N CYS A 24 1.21 3.93 6.83
CA CYS A 24 0.29 3.00 7.47
C CYS A 24 -1.14 3.56 7.50
N PHE A 25 -2.12 2.70 7.72
CA PHE A 25 -3.51 3.06 8.01
C PHE A 25 -3.99 2.33 9.26
N GLU A 26 -5.18 2.71 9.73
CA GLU A 26 -5.80 2.06 10.88
C GLU A 26 -6.47 0.74 10.48
N ARG A 27 -5.97 -0.37 11.04
CA ARG A 27 -6.53 -1.71 10.96
C ARG A 27 -7.67 -1.84 11.96
N GLU A 28 -8.86 -2.18 11.47
CA GLU A 28 -10.05 -2.36 12.31
C GLU A 28 -10.40 -3.83 12.52
N ASN A 29 -10.04 -4.69 11.56
CA ASN A 29 -10.35 -6.12 11.56
C ASN A 29 -9.13 -6.96 11.98
N PRO A 30 -9.21 -7.73 13.09
CA PRO A 30 -8.16 -8.68 13.49
C PRO A 30 -7.73 -9.66 12.40
N SER A 31 -8.65 -10.05 11.52
CA SER A 31 -8.44 -11.03 10.45
C SER A 31 -7.88 -10.39 9.17
N GLU A 32 -7.64 -9.08 9.16
CA GLU A 32 -6.94 -8.46 8.04
C GLU A 32 -5.45 -8.84 8.10
N GLU A 33 -5.06 -9.70 7.15
CA GLU A 33 -3.71 -10.25 6.99
C GLU A 33 -2.74 -9.19 6.44
N VAL A 34 -2.32 -8.28 7.30
CA VAL A 34 -1.35 -7.21 7.00
C VAL A 34 -0.32 -7.14 8.11
N SER A 35 0.93 -6.83 7.76
CA SER A 35 1.93 -6.50 8.77
C SER A 35 1.53 -5.25 9.53
N VAL A 36 1.91 -5.19 10.80
CA VAL A 36 1.61 -4.06 11.68
C VAL A 36 2.89 -3.39 12.14
N VAL A 37 2.84 -2.06 12.22
CA VAL A 37 3.92 -1.26 12.79
C VAL A 37 3.90 -1.42 14.29
N VAL A 38 5.03 -1.85 14.83
CA VAL A 38 5.23 -2.00 16.28
C VAL A 38 6.35 -1.08 16.75
N LYS A 39 6.38 -0.83 18.06
CA LYS A 39 7.45 -0.06 18.70
C LYS A 39 8.09 -0.90 19.80
N LYS A 40 9.34 -1.31 19.60
CA LYS A 40 10.12 -2.12 20.54
C LYS A 40 11.32 -1.31 21.04
N ASN A 41 11.42 -1.08 22.35
CA ASN A 41 12.50 -0.29 22.96
C ASN A 41 12.68 1.10 22.31
N GLU A 42 11.57 1.83 22.12
CA GLU A 42 11.52 3.13 21.45
C GLU A 42 11.81 3.12 19.93
N LYS A 43 11.87 1.95 19.31
CA LYS A 43 12.26 1.78 17.90
C LYS A 43 11.11 1.21 17.10
N TYR A 44 10.79 1.83 15.97
CA TYR A 44 9.80 1.29 15.04
C TYR A 44 10.34 0.04 14.35
N ASP A 45 9.46 -0.94 14.20
CA ASP A 45 9.69 -2.18 13.48
C ASP A 45 8.38 -2.65 12.85
N LEU A 46 8.44 -3.71 12.06
CA LEU A 46 7.26 -4.39 11.54
C LEU A 46 7.14 -5.78 12.15
N MET A 47 5.92 -6.19 12.41
CA MET A 47 5.58 -7.56 12.74
C MET A 47 4.68 -8.09 11.64
N GLU A 48 5.07 -9.20 11.02
CA GLU A 48 4.26 -9.85 10.00
C GLU A 48 3.02 -10.48 10.62
N TYR A 49 1.96 -10.66 9.83
CA TYR A 49 0.69 -11.17 10.35
C TYR A 49 0.87 -12.54 11.03
N ASP A 50 1.66 -13.44 10.43
CA ASP A 50 1.92 -14.79 10.96
C ASP A 50 2.80 -14.80 12.21
N GLU A 51 3.43 -13.67 12.55
CA GLU A 51 4.22 -13.51 13.78
C GLU A 51 3.36 -13.04 14.96
N LEU A 52 2.15 -12.53 14.72
CA LEU A 52 1.22 -12.09 15.75
C LEU A 52 0.52 -13.28 16.40
N LEU A 53 0.48 -13.30 17.73
CA LEU A 53 -0.29 -14.29 18.48
C LEU A 53 -1.79 -13.97 18.42
N GLU A 54 -2.66 -14.98 18.58
CA GLU A 54 -4.12 -14.81 18.59
C GLU A 54 -4.61 -13.72 19.57
N LYS A 55 -3.96 -13.65 20.74
CA LYS A 55 -4.24 -12.62 21.75
C LYS A 55 -3.84 -11.22 21.30
N GLU A 56 -2.80 -11.08 20.46
CA GLU A 56 -2.30 -9.80 19.95
C GLU A 56 -3.16 -9.32 18.78
N LEU A 57 -3.61 -10.25 17.92
CA LEU A 57 -4.52 -9.95 16.83
C LEU A 57 -5.83 -9.29 17.30
N THR A 58 -6.34 -9.72 18.45
CA THR A 58 -7.63 -9.29 19.00
C THR A 58 -7.52 -8.28 20.15
N ALA A 59 -6.29 -7.97 20.60
CA ALA A 59 -6.04 -7.03 21.69
C ALA A 59 -6.64 -5.66 21.40
N LYS A 60 -7.19 -5.02 22.43
CA LYS A 60 -7.85 -3.71 22.34
C LYS A 60 -7.14 -2.70 23.23
N GLU A 61 -7.08 -1.45 22.78
CA GLU A 61 -6.53 -0.37 23.59
C GLU A 61 -7.29 -0.19 24.91
N SER A 62 -6.56 0.11 25.99
CA SER A 62 -7.17 0.35 27.30
C SER A 62 -8.06 1.59 27.28
N GLY A 63 -9.37 1.39 27.35
CA GLY A 63 -10.37 2.47 27.32
C GLY A 63 -10.90 2.83 25.93
N GLY A 64 -10.49 2.08 24.90
CA GLY A 64 -10.95 2.23 23.52
C GLY A 64 -11.58 0.96 22.95
N GLY A 65 -12.18 1.08 21.76
CA GLY A 65 -12.65 -0.05 20.94
C GLY A 65 -11.69 -0.44 19.80
N ALA A 66 -10.62 0.34 19.60
CA ALA A 66 -9.61 0.11 18.57
C ALA A 66 -8.68 -1.05 18.94
N LEU A 67 -8.08 -1.69 17.93
CA LEU A 67 -7.06 -2.72 18.15
C LEU A 67 -5.79 -2.08 18.74
N GLU A 68 -5.11 -2.80 19.63
CA GLU A 68 -3.80 -2.36 20.15
C GLU A 68 -2.74 -2.35 19.04
N TYR A 69 -2.78 -3.35 18.16
CA TYR A 69 -1.94 -3.45 16.97
C TYR A 69 -2.73 -3.01 15.73
N ASN A 70 -2.97 -1.69 15.63
CA ASN A 70 -3.84 -1.09 14.61
C ASN A 70 -3.10 -0.37 13.48
N LEU A 71 -1.79 -0.25 13.49
CA LEU A 71 -1.07 0.47 12.42
C LEU A 71 -0.68 -0.50 11.31
N ALA A 72 -1.59 -0.77 10.37
CA ALA A 72 -1.35 -1.64 9.22
C ALA A 72 -0.37 -1.01 8.23
N ASN A 73 0.65 -1.76 7.84
CA ASN A 73 1.63 -1.40 6.84
C ASN A 73 1.00 -1.37 5.43
N MET A 74 1.22 -0.29 4.68
CA MET A 74 0.75 -0.17 3.29
C MET A 74 1.73 -0.70 2.25
N GLU A 75 2.92 -1.15 2.68
CA GLU A 75 4.04 -1.50 1.80
C GLU A 75 4.52 -0.35 0.88
N GLN A 76 4.18 0.89 1.23
CA GLN A 76 4.62 2.09 0.52
C GLN A 76 5.71 2.81 1.31
N TYR A 77 6.93 2.79 0.77
CA TYR A 77 8.12 3.32 1.41
C TYR A 77 8.75 4.47 0.62
N VAL A 78 9.33 5.43 1.35
CA VAL A 78 10.30 6.39 0.83
C VAL A 78 11.63 6.06 1.49
N LEU A 79 12.68 5.88 0.67
CA LEU A 79 14.04 5.60 1.13
C LEU A 79 14.99 6.64 0.54
N SER A 80 15.89 7.16 1.37
CA SER A 80 16.95 8.07 0.96
C SER A 80 17.88 7.38 -0.03
N ALA A 81 18.21 8.07 -1.12
CA ALA A 81 19.16 7.57 -2.11
C ALA A 81 20.54 7.27 -1.49
N ALA A 82 20.98 8.07 -0.52
CA ALA A 82 22.25 7.84 0.17
C ALA A 82 22.21 6.54 0.99
N ARG A 83 21.12 6.29 1.72
CA ARG A 83 20.89 5.05 2.48
C ARG A 83 20.83 3.84 1.56
N LEU A 84 20.11 3.94 0.44
CA LEU A 84 20.07 2.88 -0.57
C LEU A 84 21.47 2.54 -1.10
N LEU A 85 22.25 3.55 -1.48
CA LEU A 85 23.62 3.34 -1.97
C LEU A 85 24.56 2.76 -0.91
N GLU A 86 24.33 3.05 0.38
CA GLU A 86 25.06 2.43 1.48
C GLU A 86 24.70 0.94 1.61
N LEU A 87 23.40 0.61 1.59
CA LEU A 87 22.93 -0.78 1.65
C LEU A 87 23.48 -1.63 0.49
N CYS A 88 23.56 -1.06 -0.72
CA CYS A 88 24.12 -1.75 -1.88
C CYS A 88 25.62 -2.06 -1.76
N LYS A 89 26.37 -1.43 -0.84
CA LYS A 89 27.80 -1.72 -0.64
C LYS A 89 28.05 -2.97 0.20
N ASP A 90 27.11 -3.36 1.06
CA ASP A 90 27.23 -4.55 1.92
C ASP A 90 26.08 -5.52 1.68
N ILE A 91 26.10 -6.16 0.51
CA ILE A 91 25.13 -7.19 0.12
C ILE A 91 25.23 -8.42 1.05
N THR A 92 26.37 -8.66 1.69
CA THR A 92 26.54 -9.83 2.57
C THR A 92 25.67 -9.70 3.83
N SER A 93 25.52 -8.50 4.37
CA SER A 93 24.59 -8.26 5.48
C SER A 93 23.13 -8.41 5.05
N LEU A 94 22.77 -7.98 3.83
CA LEU A 94 21.42 -8.19 3.28
C LEU A 94 21.11 -9.68 3.06
N ASN A 95 22.08 -10.46 2.56
CA ASN A 95 21.90 -11.89 2.31
C ASN A 95 21.69 -12.72 3.58
N LYS A 96 21.92 -12.17 4.78
CA LYS A 96 21.61 -12.87 6.04
C LYS A 96 20.13 -12.80 6.42
N LEU A 97 19.35 -12.00 5.68
CA LEU A 97 17.95 -11.69 6.00
C LEU A 97 16.96 -12.44 5.10
N TYR A 98 17.44 -13.35 4.26
CA TYR A 98 16.56 -14.23 3.52
C TYR A 98 15.70 -15.04 4.48
N VAL A 99 14.39 -14.88 4.34
CA VAL A 99 13.41 -15.76 4.95
C VAL A 99 13.34 -17.02 4.10
N ARG A 100 13.38 -18.18 4.76
CA ARG A 100 13.24 -19.48 4.08
C ARG A 100 11.86 -20.05 4.38
N GLU A 101 11.21 -20.53 3.35
CA GLU A 101 9.96 -21.26 3.43
C GLU A 101 10.15 -22.63 2.80
N PHE A 102 9.60 -23.68 3.42
CA PHE A 102 9.63 -25.03 2.85
C PHE A 102 8.32 -25.28 2.12
N SER A 103 8.38 -25.26 0.79
CA SER A 103 7.19 -25.19 -0.07
C SER A 103 7.16 -26.34 -1.07
N LYS A 104 6.00 -26.52 -1.71
CA LYS A 104 5.83 -27.43 -2.85
C LYS A 104 6.35 -26.74 -4.09
N ILE A 105 7.41 -27.27 -4.68
CA ILE A 105 8.05 -26.74 -5.87
C ILE A 105 7.86 -27.75 -6.99
N GLU A 106 7.15 -27.35 -8.04
CA GLU A 106 7.07 -28.13 -9.27
C GLU A 106 8.49 -28.31 -9.83
N SER A 107 8.85 -29.55 -10.09
CA SER A 107 10.14 -29.90 -10.64
C SER A 107 9.97 -30.83 -11.83
N TYR A 108 10.93 -30.79 -12.75
CA TYR A 108 11.03 -31.79 -13.80
C TYR A 108 11.54 -33.10 -13.19
N ASP A 109 10.82 -34.19 -13.42
CA ASP A 109 11.23 -35.54 -13.08
C ASP A 109 11.94 -36.17 -14.29
N GLU A 110 13.21 -36.51 -14.13
CA GLU A 110 14.02 -37.09 -15.21
C GLU A 110 13.64 -38.55 -15.51
N GLU A 111 13.05 -39.28 -14.58
CA GLU A 111 12.64 -40.69 -14.76
C GLU A 111 11.29 -40.79 -15.46
N GLU A 112 10.33 -39.95 -15.07
CA GLU A 112 8.99 -39.88 -15.67
C GLU A 112 8.93 -38.94 -16.90
N GLU A 113 10.06 -38.29 -17.24
CA GLU A 113 10.22 -37.32 -18.33
C GLU A 113 9.16 -36.20 -18.35
N CYS A 114 8.61 -35.81 -17.19
CA CYS A 114 7.53 -34.83 -17.08
C CYS A 114 7.64 -33.91 -15.85
N THR A 115 6.91 -32.80 -15.85
CA THR A 115 6.80 -31.92 -14.66
C THR A 115 5.86 -32.54 -13.64
N VAL A 116 6.34 -32.71 -12.41
CA VAL A 116 5.56 -33.29 -11.31
C VAL A 116 5.17 -32.22 -10.28
N GLN A 117 3.93 -32.30 -9.82
CA GLN A 117 3.45 -31.55 -8.66
C GLN A 117 3.60 -32.42 -7.41
N PRO A 118 4.44 -32.05 -6.44
CA PRO A 118 4.71 -32.92 -5.30
C PRO A 118 3.56 -32.89 -4.28
N GLU A 119 3.26 -34.05 -3.68
CA GLU A 119 2.22 -34.16 -2.63
C GLU A 119 2.62 -33.45 -1.32
N HIS A 120 3.92 -33.34 -1.06
CA HIS A 120 4.51 -32.70 0.11
C HIS A 120 5.55 -31.65 -0.31
N ALA A 121 5.86 -30.70 0.58
CA ALA A 121 6.93 -29.75 0.33
C ALA A 121 8.26 -30.49 0.07
N ASN A 122 8.98 -30.07 -0.97
CA ASN A 122 10.16 -30.75 -1.51
C ASN A 122 11.35 -29.80 -1.70
N GLY A 123 11.18 -28.49 -1.47
CA GLY A 123 12.26 -27.53 -1.63
C GLY A 123 12.10 -26.27 -0.79
N TYR A 124 13.21 -25.53 -0.64
CA TYR A 124 13.23 -24.26 0.05
C TYR A 124 13.12 -23.09 -0.93
N LYS A 125 12.16 -22.21 -0.67
CA LYS A 125 12.06 -20.88 -1.28
C LYS A 125 12.76 -19.88 -0.36
N PHE A 126 13.62 -19.03 -0.93
CA PHE A 126 14.31 -17.97 -0.19
C PHE A 126 13.82 -16.62 -0.71
N GLU A 127 13.26 -15.80 0.18
CA GLU A 127 12.77 -14.46 -0.14
C GLU A 127 13.44 -13.41 0.72
N LEU A 128 13.77 -12.27 0.13
CA LEU A 128 14.25 -11.11 0.85
C LEU A 128 13.15 -10.05 0.77
N TYR A 129 12.54 -9.75 1.91
CA TYR A 129 11.48 -8.76 1.96
C TYR A 129 12.04 -7.34 1.88
N ILE A 130 11.37 -6.49 1.12
CA ILE A 130 11.84 -5.11 0.91
C ILE A 130 11.92 -4.35 2.25
N ASN A 131 10.97 -4.54 3.15
CA ASN A 131 10.96 -3.92 4.49
C ASN A 131 12.14 -4.33 5.39
N SER A 132 12.88 -5.38 5.04
CA SER A 132 14.09 -5.78 5.77
C SER A 132 15.14 -4.68 5.85
N PHE A 133 15.08 -3.64 5.00
CA PHE A 133 16.00 -2.50 5.09
C PHE A 133 15.82 -1.68 6.38
N PHE A 134 14.66 -1.77 7.08
CA PHE A 134 14.39 -0.94 8.26
C PHE A 134 15.39 -1.15 9.39
N GLN A 135 15.86 -2.38 9.60
CA GLN A 135 16.85 -2.69 10.63
C GLN A 135 18.20 -1.98 10.44
N PHE A 136 18.48 -1.53 9.21
CA PHE A 136 19.70 -0.78 8.88
C PHE A 136 19.49 0.73 8.91
N CYS A 137 18.27 1.21 9.11
CA CYS A 137 18.01 2.65 9.26
C CYS A 137 18.20 3.04 10.74
N PRO A 138 18.90 4.16 11.04
CA PRO A 138 18.92 4.72 12.38
C PRO A 138 17.49 4.99 12.84
N HIS A 139 17.14 4.58 14.06
CA HIS A 139 15.76 4.65 14.53
C HIS A 139 15.21 6.08 14.56
N GLN A 140 16.06 7.07 14.86
CA GLN A 140 15.69 8.49 14.81
C GLN A 140 15.46 9.02 13.38
N ALA A 141 15.87 8.27 12.35
CA ALA A 141 15.72 8.61 10.94
C ALA A 141 14.70 7.69 10.23
N LEU A 142 13.90 6.94 11.01
CA LEU A 142 12.77 6.15 10.52
C LEU A 142 11.46 6.82 10.96
N GLY A 143 10.59 7.12 9.99
CA GLY A 143 9.26 7.67 10.27
C GLY A 143 8.12 6.80 9.80
N VAL A 144 6.97 7.04 10.41
CA VAL A 144 5.70 6.33 10.14
C VAL A 144 4.65 7.39 9.88
N LEU A 145 4.08 7.40 8.69
CA LEU A 145 3.03 8.33 8.27
C LEU A 145 1.68 7.61 8.25
N LYS A 146 0.86 7.85 9.27
CA LYS A 146 -0.53 7.38 9.29
C LYS A 146 -1.36 8.20 8.31
N VAL A 147 -2.08 7.53 7.42
CA VAL A 147 -3.03 8.12 6.47
C VAL A 147 -4.42 7.52 6.65
N ASN A 148 -5.43 8.14 6.04
CA ASN A 148 -6.76 7.53 5.93
C ASN A 148 -6.67 6.38 4.92
N ARG A 149 -7.35 5.27 5.20
CA ARG A 149 -7.37 4.10 4.30
C ARG A 149 -8.04 4.47 2.98
N GLU A 150 -9.16 5.18 3.05
CA GLU A 150 -9.91 5.66 1.91
C GLU A 150 -9.04 6.58 1.04
N GLY A 151 -9.05 6.34 -0.27
CA GLY A 151 -8.25 7.09 -1.22
C GLY A 151 -6.77 6.67 -1.30
N GLU A 152 -6.19 6.03 -0.28
CA GLU A 152 -4.75 5.69 -0.22
C GLU A 152 -4.47 4.19 -0.35
N PHE A 153 -5.36 3.32 0.13
CA PHE A 153 -5.12 1.88 0.15
C PHE A 153 -6.33 1.07 -0.32
N CYS A 154 -6.08 0.11 -1.20
CA CYS A 154 -6.99 -0.96 -1.57
C CYS A 154 -6.12 -2.07 -2.17
N CYS A 155 -6.01 -3.19 -1.45
CA CYS A 155 -5.18 -4.32 -1.86
C CYS A 155 -6.01 -5.22 -2.77
N LEU A 156 -5.42 -5.69 -3.87
CA LEU A 156 -6.03 -6.66 -4.77
C LEU A 156 -5.12 -7.88 -4.76
N ARG A 157 -5.51 -8.93 -4.05
CA ARG A 157 -4.76 -10.19 -3.94
C ARG A 157 -5.37 -11.24 -4.85
N GLU A 158 -6.68 -11.36 -4.78
CA GLU A 158 -7.47 -12.35 -5.50
C GLU A 158 -8.43 -11.70 -6.50
N GLU A 159 -8.98 -12.50 -7.41
CA GLU A 159 -9.94 -12.02 -8.40
C GLU A 159 -11.22 -11.43 -7.75
N GLU A 160 -11.61 -11.96 -6.59
CA GLU A 160 -12.77 -11.51 -5.81
C GLU A 160 -12.60 -10.06 -5.30
N ASP A 161 -11.36 -9.59 -5.11
CA ASP A 161 -11.07 -8.23 -4.64
C ASP A 161 -11.32 -7.16 -5.72
N LEU A 162 -11.43 -7.56 -7.00
CA LEU A 162 -11.52 -6.61 -8.13
C LEU A 162 -12.72 -5.68 -8.03
N ASP A 163 -13.85 -6.18 -7.54
CA ASP A 163 -15.06 -5.36 -7.43
C ASP A 163 -14.98 -4.39 -6.26
N GLU A 164 -14.32 -4.76 -5.17
CA GLU A 164 -13.98 -3.82 -4.07
C GLU A 164 -13.02 -2.74 -4.58
N GLY A 165 -11.99 -3.12 -5.34
CA GLY A 165 -11.05 -2.20 -5.98
C GLY A 165 -11.73 -1.16 -6.86
N LYS A 166 -12.62 -1.61 -7.75
CA LYS A 166 -13.42 -0.71 -8.61
C LYS A 166 -14.31 0.20 -7.77
N ALA A 167 -15.00 -0.35 -6.76
CA ALA A 167 -15.87 0.44 -5.90
C ALA A 167 -15.08 1.53 -5.15
N SER A 168 -13.90 1.19 -4.62
CA SER A 168 -12.98 2.13 -3.95
C SER A 168 -12.53 3.26 -4.89
N LEU A 169 -12.14 2.92 -6.12
CA LEU A 169 -11.75 3.90 -7.15
C LEU A 169 -12.89 4.86 -7.51
N LEU A 170 -14.09 4.33 -7.73
CA LEU A 170 -15.28 5.12 -8.09
C LEU A 170 -15.75 6.01 -6.94
N ALA A 171 -15.64 5.52 -5.69
CA ALA A 171 -15.95 6.30 -4.49
C ALA A 171 -15.00 7.51 -4.36
N GLU A 172 -13.70 7.30 -4.51
CA GLU A 172 -12.70 8.38 -4.47
C GLU A 172 -12.93 9.40 -5.59
N SER A 173 -13.17 8.92 -6.82
CA SER A 173 -13.50 9.77 -7.97
C SER A 173 -14.75 10.61 -7.71
N SER A 174 -15.78 10.02 -7.12
CA SER A 174 -17.02 10.71 -6.79
C SER A 174 -16.83 11.74 -5.68
N ALA A 175 -16.08 11.41 -4.63
CA ALA A 175 -15.76 12.32 -3.53
C ALA A 175 -14.99 13.55 -4.04
N TYR A 176 -13.97 13.33 -4.88
CA TYR A 176 -13.20 14.40 -5.51
C TYR A 176 -14.11 15.34 -6.34
N LEU A 177 -14.98 14.80 -7.19
CA LEU A 177 -15.89 15.61 -8.00
C LEU A 177 -16.88 16.42 -7.16
N GLN A 178 -17.38 15.86 -6.06
CA GLN A 178 -18.26 16.58 -5.13
C GLN A 178 -17.55 17.75 -4.44
N GLU A 179 -16.22 17.67 -4.27
CA GLU A 179 -15.42 18.75 -3.72
C GLU A 179 -15.17 19.86 -4.75
N VAL A 180 -14.81 19.51 -5.99
CA VAL A 180 -14.33 20.49 -6.99
C VAL A 180 -15.40 21.04 -7.93
N LEU A 181 -16.53 20.35 -8.12
CA LEU A 181 -17.57 20.78 -9.06
C LEU A 181 -18.68 21.60 -8.39
N VAL A 182 -19.10 22.65 -9.08
CA VAL A 182 -20.27 23.47 -8.72
C VAL A 182 -21.58 22.75 -9.05
N GLU A 183 -21.64 22.01 -10.17
CA GLU A 183 -22.84 21.31 -10.66
C GLU A 183 -22.99 19.87 -10.11
N LYS A 184 -23.01 19.71 -8.80
CA LYS A 184 -22.98 18.39 -8.13
C LYS A 184 -24.13 17.45 -8.54
N GLU A 185 -25.32 18.00 -8.81
CA GLU A 185 -26.52 17.22 -9.15
C GLU A 185 -26.44 16.51 -10.52
N LYS A 186 -25.61 16.99 -11.45
CA LYS A 186 -25.46 16.39 -12.80
C LYS A 186 -24.92 14.94 -12.77
N PHE A 187 -24.28 14.60 -11.67
CA PHE A 187 -23.47 13.41 -11.46
C PHE A 187 -24.05 12.45 -10.42
N LYS A 188 -25.17 12.82 -9.81
CA LYS A 188 -25.82 12.02 -8.78
C LYS A 188 -26.28 10.68 -9.33
N GLY A 189 -25.91 9.60 -8.64
CA GLY A 189 -26.28 8.22 -9.00
C GLY A 189 -25.54 7.64 -10.21
N LYS A 190 -24.53 8.35 -10.75
CA LYS A 190 -23.67 7.84 -11.82
C LYS A 190 -22.39 7.25 -11.25
N GLN A 191 -21.89 6.18 -11.86
CA GLN A 191 -20.52 5.73 -11.65
C GLN A 191 -19.59 6.61 -12.46
N ILE A 192 -18.60 7.22 -11.79
CA ILE A 192 -17.70 8.18 -12.42
C ILE A 192 -16.28 7.81 -12.03
N GLU A 193 -15.42 7.73 -13.03
CA GLU A 193 -13.99 7.57 -12.86
C GLU A 193 -13.29 8.87 -13.29
N VAL A 194 -12.42 9.38 -12.44
CA VAL A 194 -11.61 10.55 -12.75
C VAL A 194 -10.24 10.11 -13.22
N ASN A 195 -9.88 10.52 -14.44
CA ASN A 195 -8.52 10.31 -14.94
C ASN A 195 -7.54 11.22 -14.19
N LEU A 196 -6.78 10.62 -13.26
CA LEU A 196 -5.83 11.35 -12.42
C LEU A 196 -4.65 11.94 -13.19
N LEU A 197 -4.28 11.46 -14.39
CA LEU A 197 -3.25 12.12 -15.21
C LEU A 197 -3.69 13.52 -15.63
N ALA A 198 -5.00 13.70 -15.81
CA ALA A 198 -5.58 15.00 -16.09
C ALA A 198 -5.53 15.90 -14.82
N CYS A 199 -5.75 15.32 -13.63
CA CYS A 199 -5.83 16.03 -12.36
C CYS A 199 -4.50 16.22 -11.59
N ALA A 200 -3.45 15.44 -11.90
CA ALA A 200 -2.15 15.47 -11.21
C ALA A 200 -1.37 16.77 -11.46
N SER A 201 -1.78 17.57 -12.46
CA SER A 201 -1.33 18.95 -12.64
C SER A 201 -1.98 19.88 -11.60
N ARG A 202 -1.66 19.65 -10.32
CA ARG A 202 -2.14 20.44 -9.16
C ARG A 202 -1.61 21.88 -9.20
N SER A 203 -2.24 22.73 -9.99
CA SER A 203 -2.26 24.17 -9.77
C SER A 203 -3.69 24.60 -9.53
N ASP A 204 -3.89 25.50 -8.56
CA ASP A 204 -5.18 26.02 -8.09
C ASP A 204 -6.08 26.66 -9.15
N THR A 205 -5.65 26.66 -10.42
CA THR A 205 -6.39 27.18 -11.58
C THR A 205 -7.32 26.17 -12.25
N LEU A 206 -7.40 24.93 -11.76
CA LEU A 206 -8.26 23.90 -12.36
C LEU A 206 -9.76 24.15 -12.14
N CYS A 207 -10.23 24.71 -11.02
CA CYS A 207 -11.68 24.86 -10.77
C CYS A 207 -12.42 25.61 -11.90
N GLU A 208 -11.80 26.64 -12.47
CA GLU A 208 -12.40 27.41 -13.58
C GLU A 208 -12.21 26.72 -14.94
N LYS A 209 -11.02 26.16 -15.23
CA LYS A 209 -10.73 25.53 -16.53
C LYS A 209 -11.34 24.13 -16.69
N TYR A 210 -11.49 23.36 -15.60
CA TYR A 210 -12.11 22.04 -15.62
C TYR A 210 -13.62 22.10 -15.67
N SER A 211 -14.27 23.08 -15.06
CA SER A 211 -15.73 23.25 -15.23
C SER A 211 -16.12 23.37 -16.72
N GLN A 212 -15.28 24.00 -17.54
CA GLN A 212 -15.45 24.04 -19.00
C GLN A 212 -15.04 22.74 -19.72
N ARG A 213 -13.85 22.18 -19.41
CA ARG A 213 -13.32 20.99 -20.12
C ARG A 213 -13.95 19.66 -19.72
N VAL A 214 -14.46 19.53 -18.50
CA VAL A 214 -15.18 18.32 -18.05
C VAL A 214 -16.42 18.08 -18.92
N ASN A 215 -17.08 19.13 -19.41
CA ASN A 215 -18.16 19.00 -20.39
C ASN A 215 -17.68 18.45 -21.75
N GLU A 216 -16.45 18.73 -22.17
CA GLU A 216 -15.88 18.23 -23.44
C GLU A 216 -15.43 16.76 -23.32
N TYR A 217 -14.81 16.37 -22.20
CA TYR A 217 -14.33 15.00 -21.99
C TYR A 217 -15.43 14.00 -21.60
N LEU A 218 -16.48 14.44 -20.90
CA LEU A 218 -17.62 13.57 -20.57
C LEU A 218 -18.50 13.24 -21.77
N VAL A 219 -18.54 14.10 -22.79
CA VAL A 219 -19.22 13.80 -24.07
C VAL A 219 -18.54 12.61 -24.78
N ALA A 220 -17.25 12.38 -24.55
CA ALA A 220 -16.51 11.29 -25.18
C ALA A 220 -16.71 9.91 -24.52
N LEU A 221 -17.22 9.85 -23.29
CA LEU A 221 -17.44 8.59 -22.54
C LEU A 221 -18.89 8.10 -22.58
N ASP A 222 -19.83 8.90 -23.09
CA ASP A 222 -21.22 8.50 -23.33
C ASP A 222 -21.31 7.67 -24.63
N ARG A 223 -20.72 6.46 -24.64
CA ARG A 223 -20.78 5.49 -25.75
C ARG A 223 -22.14 4.80 -25.90
N ASN A 224 -23.23 5.52 -25.65
CA ASN A 224 -24.60 5.11 -25.98
C ASN A 224 -25.27 6.06 -26.97
N LYS A 225 -24.49 6.91 -27.66
CA LYS A 225 -24.94 7.66 -28.84
C LYS A 225 -24.05 7.38 -30.05
N GLN A 226 -24.15 6.18 -30.58
CA GLN A 226 -24.16 5.87 -32.01
C GLN A 226 -24.81 4.50 -32.22
#